data_AF-A0A9X8G337-F1
#
_entry.id   AF-A0A9X8G337-F1
#
_cell.length_a   1.000
_cell.length_b   1.000
_cell.length_c   1.000
_cell.angle_alpha   90.00
_cell.angle_beta   90.00
_cell.angle_gamma   90.00
#
_symmetry.space_group_name_H-M   'P 1'
#
loop_
_entity.id
_entity.type
_entity.pdbx_description
1 polymer ?
#
loop_
_entity_poly.entity_id
_entity_poly.type
_entity_poly.pdbx_seq_one_letter_code
_entity_poly.pdbx_strand_id
1 'polypeptide(L)'
;MSDLISMLNNIRSLRTQTRDLSLGELEAILEKFSTIVSEIRNTTAAKAEEESGRKAKLENLRQLMLAEGIYPEELLKFSENTSKKKSTRIVRPARYKYLDENNKIKTWTG
;
A
#
# COMPACT_ATOMS: atom_id res chain seq x y z
N MET A 1 14.32 -5.56 -3.09
CA MET A 1 14.44 -6.58 -4.14
C MET A 1 15.07 -7.79 -3.48
N SER A 2 14.45 -8.97 -3.57
CA SER A 2 15.00 -10.18 -2.97
C SER A 2 16.36 -10.53 -3.57
N ASP A 3 17.27 -11.07 -2.76
CA ASP A 3 18.65 -11.36 -3.17
C ASP A 3 18.74 -12.29 -4.39
N LEU A 4 17.79 -13.22 -4.51
CA LEU A 4 17.67 -14.14 -5.64
C LEU A 4 17.36 -13.41 -6.96
N ILE A 5 16.47 -12.41 -6.96
CA ILE A 5 16.12 -11.65 -8.16
C ILE A 5 17.28 -10.74 -8.58
N SER A 6 18.04 -10.23 -7.61
CA SER A 6 19.26 -9.46 -7.89
C SER A 6 20.31 -10.29 -8.64
N MET A 7 20.48 -11.57 -8.26
CA MET A 7 21.40 -12.49 -8.96
C MET A 7 20.95 -12.76 -10.41
N LEU A 8 19.64 -12.88 -10.67
CA LEU A 8 19.10 -13.04 -12.02
C LEU A 8 19.33 -11.81 -12.91
N ASN A 9 19.55 -10.62 -12.34
CA ASN A 9 19.83 -9.43 -13.13
C ASN A 9 21.29 -9.36 -13.60
N ASN A 10 22.21 -10.08 -12.96
CA ASN A 10 23.61 -10.10 -13.33
C ASN A 10 23.94 -11.27 -14.27
N ILE A 11 24.25 -10.95 -15.53
CA ILE A 11 24.51 -11.96 -16.55
C ILE A 11 25.72 -12.87 -16.24
N ARG A 12 26.72 -12.42 -15.46
CA ARG A 12 27.84 -13.28 -15.06
C ARG A 12 27.39 -14.34 -14.07
N SER A 13 26.64 -13.93 -13.05
CA SER A 13 26.08 -14.84 -12.04
C SER A 13 25.10 -15.83 -12.68
N LEU A 14 24.26 -15.37 -13.60
CA LEU A 14 23.39 -16.25 -14.39
C LEU A 14 24.19 -17.30 -15.16
N ARG A 15 25.22 -16.90 -15.91
CA ARG A 15 26.06 -17.85 -16.69
C ARG A 15 26.73 -18.89 -15.82
N THR A 16 27.18 -18.52 -14.62
CA THR A 16 27.78 -19.49 -13.70
C THR A 16 26.75 -20.50 -13.18
N GLN A 17 25.50 -20.07 -12.97
CA GLN A 17 24.42 -20.94 -12.48
C GLN A 17 23.80 -21.80 -13.59
N THR A 18 23.80 -21.33 -14.83
CA THR A 18 23.19 -22.04 -15.96
C THR A 18 24.15 -22.96 -16.71
N ARG A 19 25.43 -22.99 -16.33
CA ARG A 19 26.47 -23.77 -17.02
C ARG A 19 26.20 -25.27 -17.02
N ASP A 20 25.58 -25.77 -15.96
CA ASP A 20 25.31 -27.20 -15.78
C ASP A 20 23.88 -27.59 -16.20
N LEU A 21 23.07 -26.63 -16.68
CA LEU A 21 21.71 -26.85 -17.16
C LEU A 21 21.70 -27.19 -18.65
N SER A 22 20.75 -28.03 -19.04
CA SER A 22 20.49 -28.33 -20.44
C SER A 22 19.74 -27.20 -21.15
N LEU A 23 19.85 -27.14 -22.47
CA LEU A 23 19.15 -26.13 -23.28
C LEU A 23 17.63 -26.19 -23.06
N GLY A 24 17.04 -27.38 -23.00
CA GLY A 24 15.59 -27.53 -22.78
C GLY A 24 15.13 -27.03 -21.41
N GLU A 25 15.94 -27.20 -20.37
CA GLU A 25 15.65 -26.63 -19.04
C GLU A 25 15.70 -25.10 -19.06
N LEU A 26 16.65 -24.52 -19.79
CA LEU A 26 16.76 -23.06 -19.95
C LEU A 26 15.56 -22.48 -20.71
N GLU A 27 15.10 -23.15 -21.76
CA GLU A 27 13.89 -22.76 -22.49
C GLU A 27 12.65 -22.83 -21.60
N ALA A 28 12.49 -23.88 -20.79
CA ALA A 28 11.38 -24.00 -19.86
C ALA A 28 11.41 -22.93 -18.76
N ILE A 29 12.59 -22.53 -18.27
CA ILE A 29 12.74 -21.43 -17.32
C ILE A 29 12.36 -20.09 -17.98
N LEU A 30 12.81 -19.87 -19.21
CA LEU A 30 12.46 -18.67 -19.99
C LEU A 30 10.96 -18.58 -20.19
N GLU A 31 10.30 -19.67 -20.58
CA GLU A 31 8.85 -19.70 -20.78
C GLU A 31 8.11 -19.29 -19.50
N LYS A 32 8.45 -19.88 -18.35
CA LYS A 32 7.88 -19.51 -17.04
C LYS A 32 8.14 -18.04 -16.67
N PHE A 33 9.33 -17.52 -16.97
CA PHE A 33 9.61 -16.12 -16.71
C PHE A 33 8.82 -15.20 -17.63
N SER A 34 8.62 -15.62 -18.89
CA SER A 34 7.82 -14.87 -19.86
C SER A 34 6.34 -14.80 -19.47
N THR A 35 5.78 -15.86 -18.88
CA THR A 35 4.41 -15.83 -18.33
C THR A 35 4.32 -14.89 -17.13
N ILE A 36 5.30 -14.89 -16.23
CA ILE A 36 5.34 -13.95 -15.10
C ILE A 36 5.41 -12.49 -15.61
N VAL A 37 6.24 -12.23 -16.63
CA VAL A 37 6.36 -10.90 -17.24
C VAL A 37 5.04 -10.48 -17.91
N SER A 38 4.34 -11.38 -18.59
CA SER A 38 3.05 -11.07 -19.21
C SER A 38 1.97 -10.77 -18.16
N GLU A 39 1.92 -11.53 -17.07
CA GLU A 39 1.04 -11.27 -15.92
C GLU A 39 1.30 -9.88 -15.31
N ILE A 40 2.56 -9.52 -15.09
CA ILE A 40 2.92 -8.20 -14.56
C ILE A 40 2.55 -7.09 -15.55
N ARG A 41 2.78 -7.29 -16.85
CA ARG A 41 2.35 -6.32 -17.88
C ARG A 41 0.83 -6.14 -17.91
N ASN A 42 0.08 -7.22 -17.84
CA ASN A 42 -1.38 -7.17 -17.84
C ASN A 42 -1.91 -6.49 -16.58
N THR A 43 -1.35 -6.82 -15.40
CA THR A 43 -1.77 -6.19 -14.14
C THR A 43 -1.38 -4.72 -14.06
N THR A 44 -0.23 -4.33 -14.59
CA THR A 44 0.17 -2.90 -14.66
C THR A 44 -0.67 -2.12 -15.67
N ALA A 45 -1.00 -2.71 -16.82
CA ALA A 45 -1.92 -2.12 -17.78
C ALA A 45 -3.33 -1.93 -17.19
N ALA A 46 -3.89 -2.95 -16.54
CA ALA A 46 -5.18 -2.85 -15.87
C ALA A 46 -5.20 -1.75 -14.79
N LYS A 47 -4.15 -1.66 -13.97
CA LYS A 47 -4.00 -0.56 -12.99
C LYS A 47 -3.93 0.81 -13.67
N ALA A 48 -3.19 0.93 -14.78
CA ALA A 48 -3.10 2.18 -15.52
C ALA A 48 -4.45 2.59 -16.12
N GLU A 49 -5.23 1.64 -16.62
CA GLU A 49 -6.60 1.86 -17.11
C GLU A 49 -7.53 2.29 -15.99
N GLU A 50 -7.51 1.63 -14.83
CA GLU A 50 -8.29 2.01 -13.65
C GLU A 50 -7.94 3.43 -13.18
N GLU A 51 -6.65 3.77 -13.11
CA GLU A 51 -6.20 5.11 -12.77
C GLU A 51 -6.63 6.15 -13.80
N SER A 52 -6.56 5.83 -15.09
CA SER A 52 -7.00 6.73 -16.16
C SER A 52 -8.51 6.96 -16.11
N GLY A 53 -9.30 5.91 -15.86
CA GLY A 53 -10.74 5.99 -15.69
C GLY A 53 -11.12 6.78 -14.44
N ARG A 54 -10.38 6.62 -13.34
CA ARG A 54 -10.55 7.44 -12.14
C ARG A 54 -10.21 8.91 -12.41
N LYS A 55 -9.10 9.20 -13.09
CA LYS A 55 -8.69 10.56 -13.48
C LYS A 55 -9.74 11.21 -14.39
N ALA A 56 -10.25 10.49 -15.39
CA ALA A 56 -11.31 10.97 -16.28
C ALA A 56 -12.60 11.29 -15.51
N LYS A 57 -13.02 10.42 -14.58
CA LYS A 57 -14.17 10.69 -13.70
C LYS A 57 -13.95 11.93 -12.84
N LEU A 58 -12.76 12.10 -12.27
CA LEU A 58 -12.42 13.29 -11.48
C LEU A 58 -12.44 14.56 -12.32
N GLU A 59 -11.93 14.50 -13.55
CA GLU A 59 -11.94 15.64 -14.48
C GLU A 59 -13.38 16.02 -14.88
N ASN A 60 -14.22 15.03 -15.18
CA ASN A 60 -15.64 15.26 -15.47
C ASN A 60 -16.36 15.90 -14.27
N LEU A 61 -16.10 15.41 -13.05
CA LEU A 61 -16.66 16.00 -11.83
C LEU A 61 -16.15 17.43 -11.61
N ARG A 62 -14.87 17.68 -11.86
CA ARG A 62 -14.27 19.02 -11.78
C ARG A 62 -14.97 19.99 -12.73
N GLN A 63 -15.22 19.58 -13.96
CA GLN A 63 -15.92 20.42 -14.96
C GLN A 63 -17.37 20.73 -14.52
N LEU A 64 -18.11 19.74 -14.01
CA LEU A 64 -19.47 19.94 -13.51
C LEU A 64 -19.50 20.89 -12.31
N MET A 65 -18.58 20.73 -11.35
CA MET A 65 -18.48 21.64 -10.20
C MET A 65 -18.23 23.09 -10.61
N LEU A 66 -17.32 23.30 -11.58
CA LEU A 66 -17.06 24.64 -12.12
C LEU A 66 -18.27 25.22 -12.84
N ALA A 67 -19.05 24.40 -13.56
CA ALA A 67 -20.28 24.83 -14.22
C ALA A 67 -21.35 25.29 -13.22
N GLU A 68 -21.45 24.62 -12.07
CA GLU A 68 -22.32 25.00 -10.95
C GLU A 68 -21.74 26.14 -10.08
N GLY A 69 -20.57 26.68 -10.44
CA GLY A 69 -19.90 27.76 -9.70
C GLY A 69 -19.28 27.35 -8.38
N ILE A 70 -19.13 26.04 -8.12
CA ILE A 70 -18.54 25.50 -6.89
C ILE A 70 -17.05 25.27 -7.12
N TYR A 71 -16.21 25.96 -6.36
CA TYR A 71 -14.77 25.74 -6.39
C TYR A 71 -14.37 24.55 -5.50
N PRO A 72 -13.40 23.71 -5.93
CA PRO A 72 -12.98 22.53 -5.17
C PRO A 72 -12.41 22.88 -3.77
N GLU A 73 -11.88 24.08 -3.58
CA GLU A 73 -11.36 24.55 -2.29
C GLU A 73 -12.45 24.76 -1.24
N GLU A 74 -13.67 25.12 -1.66
CA GLU A 74 -14.79 25.35 -0.75
C GLU A 74 -15.27 24.04 -0.11
N LEU A 75 -15.17 22.93 -0.85
CA LEU A 75 -15.51 21.59 -0.35
C LEU A 75 -14.53 21.12 0.74
N LEU A 76 -13.24 21.43 0.60
CA LEU A 76 -12.23 21.11 1.61
C LEU A 76 -12.50 21.88 2.91
N LYS A 77 -12.82 23.17 2.80
CA LYS A 77 -13.18 24.03 3.95
C LYS A 77 -14.48 23.56 4.63
N PHE A 78 -15.46 23.11 3.86
CA PHE A 78 -16.70 22.54 4.42
C PHE A 78 -16.43 21.24 5.20
N SER A 79 -15.58 20.36 4.67
CA SER A 79 -15.18 19.12 5.35
C SER A 79 -14.49 19.37 6.69
N GLU A 80 -13.54 20.30 6.76
CA GLU A 80 -12.82 20.64 8.01
C GLU A 80 -13.77 21.11 9.12
N ASN A 81 -14.79 21.91 8.77
CA ASN A 81 -15.80 22.42 9.69
C ASN A 81 -16.71 21.33 10.29
N THR A 82 -16.83 20.16 9.66
CA THR A 82 -17.60 19.02 10.20
C THR A 82 -16.81 18.17 11.18
N SER A 83 -15.47 18.25 11.17
CA SER A 83 -14.59 17.49 12.05
C SER A 83 -14.37 18.22 13.38
N LYS A 84 -15.43 18.43 14.17
CA LYS A 84 -15.26 18.86 15.57
C LYS A 84 -14.43 17.78 16.30
N LYS A 85 -13.15 18.08 16.59
CA LYS A 85 -12.27 17.28 17.44
C LYS A 85 -13.05 16.87 18.68
N LYS A 86 -13.36 15.57 18.80
CA LYS A 86 -13.91 15.01 20.04
C LYS A 86 -12.90 15.31 21.13
N SER A 87 -13.24 16.23 22.03
CA SER A 87 -12.47 16.54 23.23
C SER A 87 -12.13 15.22 23.95
N THR A 88 -10.87 14.81 23.88
CA THR A 88 -10.37 13.65 24.60
C THR A 88 -10.52 13.91 26.09
N ARG A 89 -11.47 13.20 26.71
CA ARG A 89 -11.72 13.26 28.15
C ARG A 89 -10.44 12.83 28.87
N ILE A 90 -9.90 13.70 29.73
CA ILE A 90 -8.73 13.39 30.56
C ILE A 90 -9.09 12.17 31.43
N VAL A 91 -8.36 11.06 31.26
CA VAL A 91 -8.59 9.83 32.03
C VAL A 91 -8.25 10.14 33.49
N ARG A 92 -9.21 9.90 34.40
CA ARG A 92 -9.00 10.16 35.83
C ARG A 92 -7.88 9.24 36.36
N PRO A 93 -6.95 9.75 37.20
CA PRO A 93 -5.91 8.92 37.77
C PRO A 93 -6.50 7.83 38.67
N ALA A 94 -5.91 6.63 38.65
CA ALA A 94 -6.40 5.51 39.45
C ALA A 94 -6.23 5.77 40.96
N ARG A 95 -7.21 5.36 41.76
CA ARG A 95 -7.32 5.72 43.20
C ARG A 95 -6.48 4.83 44.11
N TYR A 96 -6.26 3.57 43.74
CA TYR A 96 -5.49 2.63 44.55
C TYR A 96 -4.48 1.84 43.70
N LYS A 97 -3.39 1.43 44.34
CA LYS A 97 -2.34 0.58 43.77
C LYS A 97 -2.10 -0.59 44.71
N TYR A 98 -2.01 -1.81 44.19
CA TYR A 98 -1.67 -2.99 44.95
C TYR A 98 -0.62 -3.83 44.21
N LEU A 99 0.11 -4.64 44.97
CA LEU A 99 1.14 -5.55 44.47
C LEU A 99 0.54 -6.95 44.37
N ASP A 100 0.61 -7.54 43.18
CA ASP A 100 0.28 -8.95 42.99
C ASP A 100 1.37 -9.86 43.57
N GLU A 101 1.06 -11.14 43.72
CA GLU A 101 1.97 -12.22 44.18
C GLU A 101 3.29 -12.33 43.37
N ASN A 102 3.31 -11.74 42.16
CA ASN A 102 4.49 -11.65 41.30
C ASN A 102 5.22 -10.29 41.41
N ASN A 103 5.00 -9.52 42.49
CA ASN A 103 5.55 -8.19 42.74
C ASN A 103 5.30 -7.15 41.62
N LYS A 104 4.22 -7.30 40.86
CA LYS A 104 3.83 -6.35 39.81
C LYS A 104 2.80 -5.35 40.35
N ILE A 105 3.01 -4.06 40.08
CA ILE A 105 2.13 -2.98 40.53
C ILE A 105 0.91 -2.92 39.60
N LYS A 106 -0.29 -3.17 40.14
CA LYS A 106 -1.57 -2.97 39.46
C LYS A 106 -2.35 -1.80 40.08
N THR A 107 -3.11 -1.10 39.25
CA THR A 107 -3.97 0.02 39.66
C THR A 107 -5.43 -0.41 39.67
N TRP A 108 -6.16 -0.10 40.74
CA TRP A 108 -7.58 -0.39 40.92
C TRP A 108 -8.37 0.90 41.14
N THR A 109 -9.50 1.04 40.46
CA THR A 109 -10.41 2.19 40.58
C THR A 109 -11.71 1.80 41.25
N GLY A 110 -11.64 1.35 42.50
CA GLY A 110 -12.83 1.07 43.32
C GLY A 110 -13.51 -0.24 42.97
#